data_AF-A0A519E8M8-F1
#
_entry.id   AF-A0A519E8M8-F1
#
_cell.length_a   1.000
_cell.length_b   1.000
_cell.length_c   1.000
_cell.angle_alpha   90.00
_cell.angle_beta   90.00
_cell.angle_gamma   90.00
#
_symmetry.space_group_name_H-M   'P 1'
#
loop_
_entity.id
_entity.type
_entity.pdbx_description
1 polymer ?
#
loop_
_entity_poly.entity_id
_entity_poly.type
_entity_poly.pdbx_seq_one_letter_code
_entity_poly.pdbx_strand_id
1 'polypeptide(L)' 'PEHDFVTMMIPHHQGAINMAKALLLSTRDPEMRNLAQAIITEQQNEIRLMQTWLTRYQESQAGNAAAPK' A
#
# COMPACT_ATOMS: atom_id res chain seq x y z
N PRO A 1 11.29 -11.64 -5.81
CA PRO A 1 11.40 -11.01 -4.47
C PRO A 1 10.56 -9.73 -4.34
N GLU A 2 10.64 -8.85 -5.33
CA GLU A 2 9.95 -7.56 -5.39
C GLU A 2 8.44 -7.72 -5.57
N HIS A 3 8.01 -8.60 -6.48
CA HIS A 3 6.60 -8.88 -6.70
C HIS A 3 5.91 -9.37 -5.41
N ASP A 4 6.52 -10.32 -4.71
CA ASP A 4 5.96 -10.88 -3.49
C ASP A 4 5.95 -9.85 -2.37
N PHE A 5 7.03 -9.05 -2.24
CA PHE A 5 7.08 -7.92 -1.31
C PHE A 5 5.90 -6.96 -1.54
N VAL A 6 5.69 -6.52 -2.79
CA VAL A 6 4.64 -5.56 -3.12
C VAL A 6 3.25 -6.16 -2.90
N THR A 7 3.03 -7.40 -3.36
CA THR A 7 1.75 -8.09 -3.21
C THR A 7 1.37 -8.30 -1.75
N MET A 8 2.35 -8.53 -0.87
CA MET A 8 2.13 -8.70 0.57
C MET A 8 2.05 -7.36 1.32
N MET A 9 2.75 -6.32 0.88
CA MET A 9 2.80 -5.04 1.59
C MET A 9 1.53 -4.20 1.38
N ILE A 10 0.83 -4.35 0.25
CA ILE A 10 -0.47 -3.71 0.03
C ILE A 10 -1.50 -4.07 1.13
N PRO A 11 -1.81 -5.35 1.40
CA PRO A 11 -2.76 -5.70 2.45
C PRO A 11 -2.23 -5.39 3.86
N HIS A 12 -0.92 -5.48 4.10
CA HIS A 12 -0.31 -5.04 5.35
C HIS A 12 -0.59 -3.55 5.62
N HIS A 13 -0.36 -2.68 4.63
CA HIS A 13 -0.65 -1.25 4.74
C HIS A 13 -2.15 -0.96 4.90
N GLN A 14 -2.99 -1.69 4.18
CA GLN A 14 -4.44 -1.55 4.33
C GLN A 14 -4.90 -1.88 5.75
N GLY A 15 -4.27 -2.88 6.40
CA GLY A 15 -4.50 -3.21 7.80
C GLY A 15 -4.16 -2.06 8.75
N ALA A 16 -2.98 -1.44 8.58
CA ALA A 16 -2.57 -0.29 9.40
C ALA A 16 -3.48 0.93 9.19
N ILE A 17 -3.91 1.21 7.95
CA ILE A 17 -4.91 2.26 7.66
C ILE A 17 -6.22 1.99 8.41
N ASN A 18 -6.70 0.75 8.41
CA ASN A 18 -7.94 0.38 9.09
C ASN A 18 -7.82 0.58 10.61
N MET A 19 -6.69 0.19 11.21
CA MET A 19 -6.43 0.42 12.64
C MET A 19 -6.32 1.91 12.98
N ALA A 20 -5.62 2.70 12.15
CA ALA A 20 -5.50 4.14 12.34
C ALA A 20 -6.87 4.84 12.27
N LYS A 21 -7.73 4.45 11.32
CA LYS A 21 -9.11 4.95 11.24
C LYS A 21 -9.93 4.59 12.48
N ALA A 22 -9.80 3.35 12.98
CA ALA A 22 -10.50 2.92 14.19
C ALA A 22 -10.06 3.71 15.42
N LEU A 23 -8.76 3.99 15.56
CA LEU A 23 -8.22 4.80 16.66
C LEU A 23 -8.81 6.21 16.65
N LEU A 24 -8.92 6.86 15.48
CA LEU A 24 -9.45 8.22 15.33
C LEU A 24 -10.89 8.40 15.83
N LEU A 25 -11.67 7.32 15.93
CA LEU A 25 -13.05 7.33 16.44
C LEU A 25 -13.12 7.51 17.97
N SER A 26 -12.07 7.13 18.70
CA SER A 26 -12.10 7.06 20.16
C SER A 26 -11.04 7.92 20.84
N THR A 27 -9.89 8.13 20.20
CA THR A 27 -8.79 8.86 20.83
C THR A 27 -9.06 10.37 20.93
N ARG A 28 -8.71 10.93 22.09
CA ARG A 28 -8.67 12.38 22.37
C ARG A 28 -7.24 12.92 22.47
N ASP A 29 -6.24 12.04 22.44
CA ASP A 29 -4.83 12.41 22.52
C ASP A 29 -4.38 13.04 21.18
N PRO A 30 -3.93 14.31 21.17
CA PRO A 30 -3.57 15.01 19.95
C PRO A 30 -2.36 14.38 19.23
N GLU A 31 -1.39 13.83 19.96
CA GLU A 31 -0.22 13.16 19.37
C GLU A 31 -0.65 11.89 18.65
N MET A 32 -1.51 11.10 19.27
CA MET A 32 -2.03 9.87 18.68
C MET A 32 -2.95 10.14 17.47
N ARG A 33 -3.70 11.25 17.48
CA ARG A 33 -4.49 11.68 16.31
C ARG A 33 -3.59 12.04 15.13
N ASN A 34 -2.52 12.80 15.39
CA ASN A 34 -1.55 13.19 14.37
C ASN A 34 -0.85 11.96 13.78
N LEU A 35 -0.42 11.02 14.63
CA LEU A 35 0.18 9.76 14.18
C LEU A 35 -0.78 8.95 13.30
N ALA A 36 -2.04 8.78 13.72
CA ALA A 36 -3.03 8.04 12.95
C ALA A 36 -3.28 8.67 11.58
N GLN A 37 -3.40 10.00 11.53
CA GLN A 37 -3.60 10.72 10.27
C GLN A 37 -2.38 10.60 9.34
N ALA A 38 -1.16 10.67 9.88
CA ALA A 38 0.06 10.48 9.12
C ALA A 38 0.15 9.05 8.55
N ILE A 39 -0.14 8.03 9.35
CA ILE A 39 -0.21 6.63 8.89
C ILE A 39 -1.19 6.47 7.74
N ILE A 40 -2.38 7.05 7.85
CA ILE A 40 -3.39 6.97 6.79
C ILE A 40 -2.86 7.59 5.49
N THR A 41 -2.32 8.81 5.57
CA THR A 41 -1.84 9.53 4.39
C THR A 41 -0.69 8.79 3.72
N GLU A 42 0.37 8.45 4.47
CA GLU A 42 1.57 7.85 3.89
C GLU A 42 1.30 6.46 3.34
N GLN A 43 0.61 5.61 4.09
CA GLN A 43 0.38 4.24 3.64
C GLN A 43 -0.61 4.17 2.46
N GLN A 44 -1.52 5.16 2.33
CA GLN A 44 -2.32 5.31 1.11
C GLN A 44 -1.45 5.69 -0.10
N ASN A 45 -0.45 6.56 0.08
CA ASN A 45 0.50 6.94 -0.98
C ASN A 45 1.32 5.72 -1.41
N GLU A 46 1.83 4.95 -0.43
CA GLU A 46 2.62 3.74 -0.66
C GLU A 46 1.81 2.65 -1.37
N ILE A 47 0.54 2.45 -1.00
CA ILE A 47 -0.36 1.55 -1.74
C ILE A 47 -0.50 1.96 -3.20
N ARG A 48 -0.68 3.26 -3.50
CA ARG A 48 -0.81 3.73 -4.90
C ARG A 48 0.47 3.53 -5.69
N LEU A 49 1.63 3.77 -5.06
CA LEU A 49 2.94 3.50 -5.65
C LEU A 49 3.09 2.01 -6.00
N MET A 50 2.75 1.14 -5.05
CA MET A 50 2.82 -0.31 -5.20
C MET A 50 1.85 -0.85 -6.27
N GLN A 51 0.62 -0.35 -6.32
CA GLN A 51 -0.34 -0.70 -7.38
C GLN A 51 0.18 -0.27 -8.76
N THR A 52 0.72 0.94 -8.88
CA THR A 52 1.33 1.43 -10.12
C THR A 52 2.52 0.57 -10.54
N TRP A 53 3.31 0.11 -9.58
CA TRP A 53 4.41 -0.82 -9.85
C TRP A 53 3.90 -2.17 -10.33
N LEU A 54 2.86 -2.75 -9.71
CA LEU A 54 2.26 -4.03 -10.14
C LEU A 54 1.71 -3.98 -11.56
N THR A 55 1.04 -2.88 -11.94
CA THR A 55 0.55 -2.71 -13.31
C THR A 55 1.70 -2.77 -14.32
N ARG A 56 2.77 -2.00 -14.08
CA ARG A 56 3.96 -2.01 -14.96
C ARG A 56 4.67 -3.35 -14.99
N TYR A 57 4.72 -4.05 -13.86
CA TYR A 57 5.27 -5.40 -13.78
C TYR A 57 4.46 -6.39 -14.62
N GLN A 58 3.13 -6.31 -14.60
CA GLN A 58 2.27 -7.17 -15.43
C GLN A 58 2.43 -6.89 -16.92
N GLU A 59 2.52 -5.62 -17.32
CA GLU A 59 2.74 -5.21 -18.70
C GLU A 59 4.08 -5.73 -19.25
N SER A 60 5.16 -5.66 -18.46
CA SER A 60 6.47 -6.17 -18.89
C SER A 60 6.48 -7.69 -19.04
N GLN A 61 5.79 -8.40 -18.15
CA GLN A 61 5.66 -9.86 -18.22
C GLN A 61 4.81 -10.30 -19.43
N ALA A 62 3.75 -9.56 -19.76
CA ALA A 62 2.94 -9.83 -20.95
C ALA A 62 3.72 -9.59 -22.26
N GLY A 63 4.52 -8.52 -22.32
CA GLY A 63 5.42 -8.25 -23.45
C GLY A 63 6.48 -9.35 -23.64
N ASN A 64 7.06 -9.85 -22.54
CA ASN A 64 8.02 -10.95 -22.58
C ASN A 64 7.38 -12.29 -23.01
N ALA A 65 6.11 -12.54 -22.65
CA ALA A 65 5.40 -13.75 -23.06
C ALA A 65 5.00 -13.74 -24.55
N ALA A 66 4.86 -12.56 -25.15
CA ALA A 66 4.50 -12.38 -26.56
C ALA A 66 5.72 -12.36 -27.51
N ALA A 67 6.95 -12.32 -26.99
CA ALA A 67 8.16 -12.39 -27.80
C ALA A 67 8.34 -13.83 -28.37
N PRO A 68 8.42 -14.02 -29.70
CA PRO A 68 8.69 -15.33 -30.27
C PRO A 68 10.11 -15.81 -29.88
N LYS A 69 10.24 -17.10 -29.61
CA LYS A 69 11.53 -17.77 -29.38
C LYS A 69 12.45 -17.66 -30.58
#